data_AF-A0A1A3H8A5-F1
#
_entry.id   AF-A0A1A3H8A5-F1
#
_cell.length_a   1.000
_cell.length_b   1.000
_cell.length_c   1.000
_cell.angle_alpha   90.00
_cell.angle_beta   90.00
_cell.angle_gamma   90.00
#
_symmetry.space_group_name_H-M   'P 1'
#
loop_
_entity.id
_entity.type
_entity.pdbx_description
1 polymer ?
#
loop_
_entity_poly.entity_id
_entity_poly.type
_entity_poly.pdbx_seq_one_letter_code
_entity_poly.pdbx_strand_id
1 'polypeptide(L)'
;MDWHTQFSPATQADLNELLQASIQAAATALSFQNLAPFMLVIDSGGHRTMRALGTSVRNTADAVMSALQNDDDAQRLRARATVLDVTVRAPFDGDAINIRLEHRDGPAVDVLVPYRTTADGVTIDAEAMTTSVDTPKLWPPS
;
A
#
# COMPACT_ATOMS: atom_id res chain seq x y z
N MET A 1 -11.68 -8.17 11.50
CA MET A 1 -12.20 -9.04 10.44
C MET A 1 -10.98 -9.59 9.72
N ASP A 2 -10.82 -10.90 9.57
CA ASP A 2 -9.63 -11.47 8.93
C ASP A 2 -9.81 -11.42 7.41
N TRP A 3 -9.26 -10.38 6.77
CA TRP A 3 -9.39 -10.14 5.34
C TRP A 3 -8.83 -11.31 4.51
N HIS A 4 -7.85 -12.06 5.05
CA HIS A 4 -7.24 -13.20 4.36
C HIS A 4 -8.27 -14.27 3.96
N THR A 5 -9.33 -14.46 4.74
CA THR A 5 -10.33 -15.53 4.50
C THR A 5 -11.20 -15.32 3.26
N GLN A 6 -11.16 -14.15 2.62
CA GLN A 6 -12.02 -13.80 1.48
C GLN A 6 -11.40 -14.09 0.12
N PHE A 7 -10.14 -14.53 0.07
CA PHE A 7 -9.36 -14.59 -1.16
C PHE A 7 -8.90 -16.01 -1.49
N SER A 8 -8.66 -16.28 -2.77
CA SER A 8 -7.97 -17.50 -3.19
C SER A 8 -6.55 -17.55 -2.60
N PRO A 9 -5.94 -18.73 -2.38
CA PRO A 9 -4.58 -18.81 -1.86
C PRO A 9 -3.54 -18.05 -2.69
N ALA A 10 -3.69 -18.03 -4.02
CA ALA A 10 -2.80 -17.27 -4.91
C ALA A 10 -2.95 -15.76 -4.71
N THR A 11 -4.19 -15.27 -4.60
CA THR A 11 -4.46 -13.86 -4.31
C THR A 11 -3.93 -13.45 -2.94
N GLN A 12 -4.10 -14.30 -1.92
CA GLN A 12 -3.53 -14.03 -0.59
C GLN A 12 -2.00 -13.93 -0.65
N ALA A 13 -1.35 -14.80 -1.42
CA ALA A 13 0.10 -14.79 -1.56
C ALA A 13 0.60 -13.48 -2.19
N ASP A 14 -0.02 -13.04 -3.29
CA ASP A 14 0.34 -11.77 -3.95
C ASP A 14 0.12 -10.56 -3.03
N LEU A 15 -1.02 -10.50 -2.33
CA LEU A 15 -1.33 -9.41 -1.40
C LEU A 15 -0.37 -9.38 -0.19
N ASN A 16 0.00 -10.56 0.33
CA ASN A 16 0.98 -10.67 1.41
C ASN A 16 2.38 -10.26 0.97
N GLU A 17 2.80 -10.68 -0.22
CA GLU A 17 4.06 -10.27 -0.83
C GLU A 17 4.12 -8.74 -0.95
N LEU A 18 3.06 -8.14 -1.50
CA LEU A 18 2.95 -6.70 -1.65
C LEU A 18 2.96 -5.96 -0.31
N LEU A 19 2.23 -6.46 0.68
CA LEU A 19 2.20 -5.87 2.02
C LEU A 19 3.59 -5.86 2.67
N GLN A 20 4.27 -7.01 2.68
CA GLN A 20 5.62 -7.14 3.26
C GLN A 20 6.63 -6.26 2.53
N ALA A 21 6.63 -6.27 1.21
CA ALA A 21 7.51 -5.44 0.39
C ALA A 21 7.25 -3.94 0.59
N SER A 22 5.98 -3.55 0.74
CA SER A 22 5.59 -2.16 1.00
C SER A 22 6.11 -1.67 2.35
N ILE A 23 5.95 -2.47 3.41
CA ILE A 23 6.47 -2.13 4.75
C ILE A 23 7.99 -2.01 4.73
N GLN A 24 8.70 -2.94 4.08
CA GLN A 24 10.16 -2.90 4.01
C GLN A 24 10.67 -1.69 3.22
N ALA A 25 10.06 -1.37 2.08
CA ALA A 25 10.41 -0.21 1.28
C ALA A 25 10.12 1.10 2.03
N ALA A 26 8.96 1.20 2.69
CA ALA A 26 8.59 2.36 3.51
C ALA A 26 9.55 2.53 4.70
N ALA A 27 9.92 1.44 5.39
CA ALA A 27 10.91 1.48 6.48
C ALA A 27 12.24 2.04 6.02
N THR A 28 12.72 1.60 4.86
CA THR A 28 13.95 2.09 4.26
C THR A 28 13.84 3.58 3.96
N ALA A 29 12.75 4.02 3.32
CA ALA A 29 12.54 5.44 2.99
C ALA A 29 12.42 6.33 4.23
N LEU A 30 11.70 5.88 5.26
CA LEU A 30 11.54 6.58 6.54
C LEU A 30 12.85 6.68 7.34
N SER A 31 13.78 5.73 7.19
CA SER A 31 15.13 5.83 7.78
C SER A 31 15.92 7.04 7.27
N PHE A 32 15.57 7.53 6.07
CA PHE A 32 16.09 8.76 5.48
C PHE A 32 15.15 9.97 5.71
N GLN A 33 14.17 9.85 6.60
CA GLN A 33 13.15 10.86 6.91
C GLN A 33 12.37 11.35 5.67
N ASN A 34 12.21 10.51 4.66
CA ASN A 34 11.54 10.88 3.43
C ASN A 34 10.81 9.70 2.81
N LEU A 35 9.53 9.52 3.18
CA LEU A 35 8.63 8.60 2.49
C LEU A 35 7.90 9.35 1.37
N ALA A 36 8.51 9.38 0.19
CA ALA A 36 7.81 9.80 -1.02
C ALA A 36 6.80 8.71 -1.46
N PRO A 37 5.60 9.08 -1.94
CA PRO A 37 4.63 8.08 -2.38
C PRO A 37 5.14 7.20 -3.50
N PHE A 38 4.83 5.90 -3.41
CA PHE A 38 5.20 4.91 -4.41
C PHE A 38 4.10 3.84 -4.59
N MET A 39 4.20 3.08 -5.66
CA MET A 39 3.31 1.97 -5.98
C MET A 39 4.15 0.75 -6.32
N LEU A 40 3.88 -0.37 -5.66
CA LEU A 40 4.33 -1.68 -6.08
C LEU A 40 3.24 -2.33 -6.94
N VAL A 41 3.63 -2.97 -8.03
CA VAL A 41 2.70 -3.67 -8.92
C VAL A 41 3.21 -5.05 -9.23
N ILE A 42 2.30 -6.02 -9.36
CA ILE A 42 2.59 -7.37 -9.87
C ILE A 42 1.88 -7.50 -11.21
N ASP A 43 2.65 -7.78 -12.26
CA ASP A 43 2.10 -8.03 -13.59
C ASP A 43 1.43 -9.41 -13.71
N SER A 44 0.73 -9.66 -14.82
CA SER A 44 0.10 -10.96 -15.09
C SER A 44 1.07 -12.14 -15.09
N GLY A 45 2.36 -11.90 -15.37
CA GLY A 45 3.44 -12.89 -15.31
C GLY A 45 4.01 -13.11 -13.91
N GLY A 46 3.61 -12.32 -12.92
CA GLY A 46 4.10 -12.38 -11.55
C GLY A 46 5.36 -11.56 -11.29
N HIS A 47 5.76 -10.68 -12.22
CA HIS A 47 6.91 -9.82 -12.00
C HIS A 47 6.50 -8.57 -11.21
N ARG A 48 7.23 -8.29 -10.12
CA ARG A 48 7.01 -7.12 -9.26
C ARG A 48 7.89 -5.95 -9.67
N THR A 49 7.29 -4.78 -9.88
CA THR A 49 8.01 -3.52 -10.15
C THR A 49 7.54 -2.40 -9.22
N MET A 50 8.37 -1.35 -9.09
CA MET A 50 8.07 -0.17 -8.29
C MET A 50 7.98 1.07 -9.16
N ARG A 51 7.00 1.93 -8.89
CA ARG A 51 6.81 3.26 -9.50
C ARG A 51 6.78 4.30 -8.40
N ALA A 52 7.44 5.44 -8.57
CA ALA A 52 7.52 6.47 -7.54
C ALA A 52 7.43 7.87 -8.15
N LEU A 53 6.83 8.83 -7.42
CA LEU A 53 6.70 10.23 -7.87
C LEU A 53 7.96 11.08 -7.64
N GLY A 54 9.03 10.48 -7.11
CA GLY A 54 10.34 11.12 -6.91
C GLY A 54 10.40 12.19 -5.81
N THR A 55 9.26 12.70 -5.34
CA THR A 55 9.17 13.68 -4.25
C THR A 55 7.98 13.40 -3.34
N SER A 56 8.13 13.70 -2.04
CA SER A 56 7.00 13.70 -1.11
C SER A 56 6.16 14.95 -1.36
N VAL A 57 4.92 14.75 -1.80
CA VAL A 57 3.94 15.80 -2.05
C VAL A 57 2.73 15.49 -1.18
N ARG A 58 2.16 16.50 -0.50
CA ARG A 58 0.86 16.36 0.19
C ARG A 58 -0.24 16.16 -0.84
N ASN A 59 -0.46 14.91 -1.20
CA ASN A 59 -1.50 14.47 -2.12
C ASN A 59 -2.43 13.50 -1.39
N THR A 60 -3.70 13.46 -1.81
CA THR A 60 -4.63 12.41 -1.38
C THR A 60 -4.17 11.06 -1.95
N ALA A 61 -4.58 9.96 -1.31
CA ALA A 61 -4.33 8.62 -1.83
C ALA A 61 -4.79 8.47 -3.29
N ASP A 62 -6.00 8.94 -3.60
CA ASP A 62 -6.55 8.92 -4.97
C ASP A 62 -5.68 9.70 -5.97
N ALA A 63 -5.15 10.87 -5.60
CA ALA A 63 -4.29 11.65 -6.48
C ALA A 63 -2.94 10.97 -6.74
N VAL A 64 -2.34 10.36 -5.70
CA VAL A 64 -1.12 9.55 -5.85
C VAL A 64 -1.37 8.35 -6.74
N MET A 65 -2.47 7.63 -6.52
CA MET A 65 -2.86 6.47 -7.32
C MET A 65 -3.00 6.86 -8.79
N SER A 66 -3.72 7.96 -9.07
CA SER A 66 -3.87 8.46 -10.44
C SER A 66 -2.56 8.86 -11.10
N ALA A 67 -1.57 9.33 -10.33
CA ALA A 67 -0.29 9.76 -10.87
C ALA A 67 0.71 8.60 -11.11
N LEU A 68 0.54 7.47 -10.40
CA LEU A 68 1.40 6.28 -10.50
C LEU A 68 0.82 5.17 -11.40
N GLN A 69 -0.47 5.27 -11.72
CA GLN A 69 -1.18 4.35 -12.59
C GLN A 69 -0.90 4.67 -14.07
N ASN A 70 -0.72 3.63 -14.87
CA ASN A 70 -0.70 3.70 -16.33
C ASN A 70 -2.07 3.31 -16.90
N ASP A 71 -2.37 3.80 -18.10
CA ASP A 71 -3.66 3.53 -18.77
C ASP A 71 -3.92 2.03 -19.03
N ASP A 72 -2.87 1.24 -19.21
CA ASP A 72 -2.94 -0.20 -19.52
C ASP A 72 -2.84 -1.12 -18.28
N ASP A 73 -2.82 -0.54 -17.08
CA ASP A 73 -2.61 -1.29 -15.84
C ASP A 73 -3.73 -2.30 -15.57
N ALA A 74 -4.98 -1.94 -15.87
CA ALA A 74 -6.12 -2.81 -15.60
C ALA A 74 -6.04 -4.13 -16.39
N GLN A 75 -5.42 -4.12 -17.58
CA GLN A 75 -5.25 -5.31 -18.42
C GLN A 75 -3.94 -6.06 -18.12
N ARG A 76 -2.90 -5.37 -17.64
CA ARG A 76 -1.54 -5.94 -17.52
C ARG A 76 -1.18 -6.38 -16.12
N LEU A 77 -1.79 -5.77 -15.11
CA LEU A 77 -1.50 -6.08 -13.72
C LEU A 77 -2.46 -7.15 -13.20
N ARG A 78 -2.04 -7.83 -12.14
CA ARG A 78 -2.91 -8.68 -11.33
C ARG A 78 -3.05 -8.20 -9.90
N ALA A 79 -2.07 -7.43 -9.40
CA ALA A 79 -2.12 -6.81 -8.08
C ALA A 79 -1.35 -5.49 -8.03
N ARG A 80 -1.70 -4.62 -7.07
CA ARG A 80 -0.96 -3.40 -6.75
C ARG A 80 -1.05 -3.02 -5.27
N ALA A 81 -0.08 -2.26 -4.80
CA ALA A 81 -0.04 -1.61 -3.50
C ALA A 81 0.39 -0.16 -3.67
N THR A 82 -0.46 0.79 -3.28
CA THR A 82 -0.07 2.21 -3.24
C THR A 82 0.29 2.58 -1.81
N VAL A 83 1.47 3.17 -1.63
CA VAL A 83 2.06 3.45 -0.32
C VAL A 83 2.23 4.95 -0.14
N LEU A 84 1.73 5.45 0.98
CA LEU A 84 1.77 6.86 1.35
C LEU A 84 2.16 7.05 2.82
N ASP A 85 2.76 8.19 3.11
CA ASP A 85 2.86 8.73 4.46
C ASP A 85 1.60 9.53 4.79
N VAL A 86 0.94 9.23 5.92
CA VAL A 86 -0.29 9.92 6.36
C VAL A 86 -0.28 10.17 7.86
N THR A 87 -0.91 11.25 8.30
CA THR A 87 -1.30 11.45 9.71
C THR A 87 -2.75 11.02 9.90
N VAL A 88 -2.97 10.07 10.79
CA VAL A 88 -4.26 9.43 11.09
C VAL A 88 -4.85 10.02 12.37
N ARG A 89 -6.18 10.14 12.44
CA ARG A 89 -6.92 10.56 13.66
C ARG A 89 -7.83 9.47 14.24
N ALA A 90 -8.14 8.45 13.46
CA ALA A 90 -8.85 7.23 13.85
C ALA A 90 -8.42 6.10 12.90
N PRO A 91 -8.26 4.84 13.36
CA PRO A 91 -8.60 4.33 14.69
C PRO A 91 -7.59 4.68 15.79
N PHE A 92 -6.46 5.30 15.44
CA PHE A 92 -5.48 5.88 16.38
C PHE A 92 -5.12 7.30 15.94
N ASP A 93 -4.46 8.05 16.82
CA ASP A 93 -3.92 9.38 16.54
C ASP A 93 -2.39 9.28 16.36
N GLY A 94 -1.87 9.69 15.19
CA GLY A 94 -0.44 9.64 14.89
C GLY A 94 -0.13 9.39 13.41
N ASP A 95 1.16 9.28 13.09
CA ASP A 95 1.61 9.01 11.72
C ASP A 95 1.57 7.52 11.39
N ALA A 96 1.30 7.21 10.13
CA ALA A 96 1.17 5.86 9.63
C ALA A 96 1.62 5.75 8.18
N ILE A 97 2.12 4.57 7.83
CA ILE A 97 2.25 4.15 6.44
C ILE A 97 0.86 3.67 6.01
N ASN A 98 0.25 4.36 5.05
CA ASN A 98 -0.97 3.90 4.41
C ASN A 98 -0.64 3.04 3.18
N ILE A 99 -1.14 1.80 3.16
CA ILE A 99 -0.94 0.84 2.08
C ILE A 99 -2.31 0.44 1.53
N ARG A 100 -2.63 0.91 0.32
CA ARG A 100 -3.86 0.57 -0.42
C ARG A 100 -3.58 -0.60 -1.34
N LEU A 101 -4.05 -1.78 -0.97
CA LEU A 101 -3.86 -3.04 -1.69
C LEU A 101 -5.04 -3.34 -2.60
N GLU A 102 -4.77 -3.78 -3.82
CA GLU A 102 -5.78 -4.27 -4.76
C GLU A 102 -5.28 -5.51 -5.49
N HIS A 103 -6.17 -6.47 -5.72
CA HIS A 103 -5.94 -7.60 -6.62
C HIS A 103 -7.14 -7.73 -7.57
N ARG A 104 -6.91 -8.08 -8.83
CA ARG A 104 -7.98 -8.17 -9.84
C ARG A 104 -9.07 -9.19 -9.49
N ASP A 105 -8.69 -10.21 -8.73
CA ASP A 105 -9.54 -11.34 -8.31
C ASP A 105 -10.06 -11.20 -6.86
N GLY A 106 -10.08 -10.00 -6.26
CA GLY A 106 -10.62 -9.84 -4.90
C GLY A 106 -10.84 -8.38 -4.47
N PRO A 107 -11.39 -8.15 -3.25
CA PRO A 107 -11.62 -6.80 -2.77
C PRO A 107 -10.32 -6.03 -2.54
N ALA A 108 -10.44 -4.70 -2.50
CA ALA A 108 -9.36 -3.83 -2.06
C ALA A 108 -9.24 -3.86 -0.53
N VAL A 109 -8.02 -3.66 -0.04
CA VAL A 109 -7.72 -3.65 1.40
C VAL A 109 -6.94 -2.39 1.72
N ASP A 110 -7.42 -1.64 2.70
CA ASP A 110 -6.73 -0.50 3.27
C ASP A 110 -5.98 -0.92 4.53
N VAL A 111 -4.67 -0.70 4.56
CA VAL A 111 -3.80 -1.01 5.70
C VAL A 111 -3.16 0.27 6.22
N LEU A 112 -3.24 0.46 7.53
CA LEU A 112 -2.49 1.49 8.25
C LEU A 112 -1.47 0.81 9.14
N VAL A 113 -0.20 1.13 8.94
CA VAL A 113 0.91 0.64 9.77
C VAL A 113 1.46 1.82 10.56
N PRO A 114 1.17 1.93 11.88
CA PRO A 114 1.67 3.02 12.69
C PRO A 114 3.19 3.07 12.69
N TYR A 115 3.75 4.28 12.72
CA TYR A 115 5.17 4.46 13.00
C TYR A 115 5.39 5.69 13.89
N ARG A 116 6.58 5.75 14.51
CA ARG A 116 7.01 6.89 15.30
C ARG A 116 8.41 7.28 14.89
N THR A 117 8.60 8.57 14.66
CA THR A 117 9.92 9.17 14.47
C THR A 117 10.39 9.74 15.81
N THR A 118 11.57 9.32 16.26
CA THR A 118 12.24 9.84 17.45
C THR A 118 13.63 10.34 17.08
N ALA A 119 14.36 10.89 18.05
CA ALA A 119 15.76 11.27 17.84
C ALA A 119 16.66 10.07 17.50
N ASP A 120 16.26 8.85 17.91
CA ASP A 120 17.02 7.62 17.71
C ASP A 120 16.71 6.93 16.37
N GLY A 121 15.72 7.42 15.63
CA GLY A 121 15.32 6.88 14.33
C GLY A 121 13.82 6.69 14.18
N VAL A 122 13.42 5.80 13.28
CA VAL A 122 12.02 5.45 13.02
C VAL A 122 11.72 4.06 13.54
N THR A 123 10.66 3.95 14.34
CA THR A 123 10.10 2.68 14.80
C THR A 123 8.78 2.42 14.10
N ILE A 124 8.68 1.30 13.38
CA ILE A 124 7.43 0.84 12.76
C ILE A 124 6.78 -0.19 13.67
N ASP A 125 5.50 0.01 13.98
CA ASP A 125 4.70 -0.88 14.82
C ASP A 125 3.80 -1.74 13.94
N ALA A 126 4.40 -2.76 13.31
CA ALA A 126 3.67 -3.67 12.42
C ALA A 126 2.62 -4.52 13.16
N GLU A 127 2.82 -4.78 14.47
CA GLU A 127 1.86 -5.52 15.28
C GLU A 127 0.59 -4.72 15.57
N ALA A 128 0.70 -3.38 15.63
CA ALA A 128 -0.44 -2.48 15.76
C ALA A 128 -1.12 -2.13 14.43
N MET A 129 -0.79 -2.81 13.32
CA MET A 129 -1.41 -2.50 12.03
C MET A 129 -2.93 -2.71 12.06
N THR A 130 -3.65 -1.82 11.40
CA THR A 130 -5.10 -1.94 11.23
C THR A 130 -5.44 -2.17 9.77
N THR A 131 -6.41 -3.04 9.53
CA THR A 131 -6.90 -3.37 8.18
C THR A 131 -8.38 -3.08 8.07
N SER A 132 -8.80 -2.63 6.90
CA SER A 132 -10.22 -2.47 6.55
C SER A 132 -10.46 -2.81 5.09
N VAL A 133 -11.68 -3.26 4.77
CA VAL A 133 -12.09 -3.47 3.38
C VAL A 133 -12.25 -2.11 2.71
N ASP A 134 -11.76 -2.00 1.49
CA ASP A 134 -11.84 -0.78 0.67
C ASP A 134 -12.52 -1.07 -0.67
N THR A 135 -12.79 -0.02 -1.44
CA THR A 135 -13.36 -0.12 -2.79
C THR A 135 -12.24 -0.20 -3.83
N PRO A 136 -12.21 -1.25 -4.69
CA PRO A 136 -11.27 -1.33 -5.80
C PRO A 136 -11.38 -0.10 -6.72
N LYS A 137 -10.23 0.46 -7.09
CA LYS A 137 -10.13 1.62 -7.98
C LYS A 137 -9.65 1.22 -9.37
N LEU A 138 -8.78 0.22 -9.49
CA LEU A 138 -8.28 -0.27 -10.79
C LEU A 138 -9.24 -1.28 -11.41
N TRP A 139 -9.80 -2.16 -10.57
CA TRP A 139 -10.74 -3.21 -10.98
C TRP A 139 -12.06 -3.04 -10.23
N PRO A 140 -12.85 -1.99 -10.53
CA PRO A 140 -14.11 -1.76 -9.84
C PRO A 140 -15.05 -2.97 -10.01
N PRO A 141 -15.87 -3.29 -8.99
CA PRO A 141 -16.86 -4.36 -9.10
C PRO A 141 -17.82 -4.08 -10.26
N SER A 142 -18.14 -5.13 -11.02
CA SER A 142 -19.11 -5.08 -12.13
C SER A 142 -20.54 -4.97 -11.66
#